data_AF-A0A103XBR9-F1
#
_entry.id   AF-A0A103XBR9-F1
#
_cell.length_a   1.000
_cell.length_b   1.000
_cell.length_c   1.000
_cell.angle_alpha   90.00
_cell.angle_beta   90.00
_cell.angle_gamma   90.00
#
_symmetry.space_group_name_H-M   'P 1'
#
loop_
_entity.id
_entity.type
_entity.pdbx_description
1 polymer ?
#
loop_
_entity_poly.entity_id
_entity_poly.type
_entity_poly.pdbx_seq_one_letter_code
_entity_poly.pdbx_strand_id
1 'polypeptide(L)' 'MVSGSGIYAREVVVDARHMLGRLSSILAKELLNGQRVTIVSYEETYLSGGLVSQKMKYITAEALDNYLTDIQRHHEYKS' A
#
# COMPACT_ATOMS: atom_id res chain seq x y z
N MET A 1 15.69 -18.87 -9.60
CA MET A 1 14.33 -18.87 -10.18
C MET A 1 14.04 -17.45 -10.63
N VAL A 2 14.24 -17.17 -11.93
CA VAL A 2 13.91 -15.85 -12.49
C VAL A 2 12.46 -15.92 -12.94
N SER A 3 11.57 -15.24 -12.23
CA SER A 3 10.18 -15.06 -12.67
C SER A 3 10.20 -14.11 -13.86
N GLY A 4 10.34 -14.66 -15.06
CA GLY A 4 10.10 -13.94 -16.30
C GLY A 4 8.61 -13.75 -16.48
N SER A 5 8.01 -12.76 -15.82
CA SER A 5 6.75 -12.17 -16.26
C SER A 5 7.06 -11.29 -17.48
N GLY A 6 7.39 -11.96 -18.59
CA GLY A 6 7.70 -11.36 -19.89
C GLY A 6 6.46 -10.81 -20.59
N ILE A 7 5.71 -9.95 -19.91
CA ILE A 7 4.67 -9.15 -20.56
C ILE A 7 4.96 -7.69 -20.22
N TYR A 8 5.83 -7.07 -21.02
CA TYR A 8 5.84 -5.61 -21.13
C TYR A 8 4.57 -5.19 -21.90
N ALA A 9 3.41 -5.39 -21.28
CA ALA A 9 2.18 -4.83 -21.77
C ALA A 9 2.23 -3.33 -21.57
N ARG A 10 1.58 -2.57 -22.45
CA ARG A 10 1.42 -1.12 -22.26
C ARG A 10 0.81 -0.78 -20.89
N GLU A 11 -0.03 -1.68 -20.38
CA GLU A 11 -0.67 -1.61 -19.08
C GLU A 11 -0.96 -3.04 -18.57
N VAL A 12 -0.75 -3.28 -17.29
CA VAL A 12 -1.07 -4.54 -16.61
C VAL A 12 -2.23 -4.30 -15.66
N VAL A 13 -3.32 -5.05 -15.82
CA VAL A 13 -4.47 -4.99 -14.91
C VAL A 13 -4.37 -6.15 -13.92
N VAL A 14 -4.44 -5.86 -12.62
CA VAL A 14 -4.26 -6.82 -11.54
C VAL A 14 -5.50 -6.88 -10.66
N ASP A 15 -6.04 -8.08 -10.45
CA ASP A 15 -7.07 -8.36 -9.46
C ASP A 15 -6.45 -8.45 -8.05
N ALA A 16 -6.97 -7.65 -7.12
CA ALA A 16 -6.39 -7.47 -5.80
C ALA A 16 -6.80 -8.52 -4.75
N ARG A 17 -7.54 -9.58 -5.13
CA ARG A 17 -7.90 -10.72 -4.26
C ARG A 17 -6.70 -11.55 -3.79
N HIS A 18 -5.83 -10.94 -3.01
CA HIS A 18 -4.52 -11.44 -2.62
C HIS A 18 -4.13 -10.92 -1.22
N MET A 19 -3.05 -11.46 -0.67
CA MET A 19 -2.47 -10.93 0.56
C MET A 19 -1.83 -9.56 0.30
N LEU A 20 -2.30 -8.52 0.99
CA LEU A 20 -1.92 -7.12 0.77
C LEU A 20 -0.40 -6.91 0.70
N GLY A 21 0.34 -7.44 1.69
CA GLY A 21 1.80 -7.28 1.74
C GLY A 21 2.55 -7.97 0.59
N ARG A 22 2.07 -9.14 0.15
CA ARG A 22 2.68 -9.89 -0.96
C ARG A 22 2.41 -9.19 -2.29
N LEU A 23 1.16 -8.79 -2.50
CA LEU A 23 0.74 -8.05 -3.70
C LEU A 23 1.53 -6.74 -3.82
N SER A 24 1.61 -5.98 -2.73
CA SER A 24 2.35 -4.70 -2.69
C SER A 24 3.83 -4.85 -3.08
N SER A 25 4.51 -5.90 -2.59
CA SER A 25 5.92 -6.13 -2.93
C SER A 25 6.14 -6.42 -4.42
N ILE A 26 5.24 -7.19 -5.05
CA ILE A 26 5.29 -7.48 -6.49
C ILE A 26 5.00 -6.20 -7.27
N LEU A 27 3.94 -5.48 -6.91
CA LEU A 27 3.57 -4.22 -7.57
C LEU A 27 4.69 -3.18 -7.49
N ALA A 28 5.35 -3.05 -6.34
CA ALA A 28 6.48 -2.14 -6.18
C ALA A 28 7.62 -2.47 -7.16
N LYS A 29 7.93 -3.76 -7.35
CA LYS A 29 8.94 -4.20 -8.33
C LYS A 29 8.52 -3.84 -9.76
N GLU A 30 7.27 -4.12 -10.14
CA GLU A 30 6.78 -3.83 -11.48
C GLU A 30 6.76 -2.31 -11.76
N LEU A 31 6.35 -1.49 -10.79
CA LEU A 31 6.39 -0.04 -10.89
C LEU A 31 7.82 0.50 -11.06
N LEU A 32 8.79 -0.04 -10.30
CA LEU A 32 10.21 0.32 -10.44
C LEU A 32 10.80 -0.10 -11.80
N ASN A 33 10.29 -1.17 -12.40
CA ASN A 33 10.64 -1.59 -13.75
C ASN A 33 9.96 -0.75 -14.86
N GLY A 34 9.18 0.27 -14.48
CA GLY A 34 8.49 1.17 -15.42
C GLY A 34 7.18 0.60 -15.96
N GLN A 35 6.65 -0.47 -15.38
CA GLN A 35 5.37 -1.04 -15.78
C GLN A 35 4.23 -0.15 -15.30
N ARG A 36 3.27 0.16 -16.18
CA ARG A 36 1.99 0.79 -15.78
C ARG A 36 1.06 -0.30 -15.27
N VAL A 37 0.54 -0.13 -14.05
CA VAL A 37 -0.31 -1.12 -13.39
C VAL A 37 -1.61 -0.48 -12.89
N THR A 38 -2.73 -1.15 -13.17
CA THR A 38 -4.06 -0.79 -12.69
C THR A 38 -4.60 -1.90 -11.81
N ILE A 39 -5.08 -1.57 -10.61
CA ILE A 39 -5.56 -2.53 -9.62
C ILE A 39 -7.09 -2.50 -9.60
N VAL A 40 -7.73 -3.67 -9.61
CA VAL A 40 -9.19 -3.84 -9.53
C VAL A 40 -9.55 -4.65 -8.28
N SER A 41 -10.72 -4.39 -7.70
CA SER A 41 -11.24 -5.08 -6.49
C SER A 41 -10.34 -4.96 -5.25
N TYR A 42 -9.80 -3.77 -5.00
CA TYR A 42 -8.86 -3.51 -3.88
C TYR A 42 -9.47 -3.81 -2.49
N GLU A 43 -10.78 -3.66 -2.37
CA GLU A 43 -11.58 -3.96 -1.19
C GLU A 43 -11.55 -5.44 -0.79
N GLU A 44 -11.18 -6.34 -1.70
CA GLU A 44 -11.11 -7.78 -1.46
C GLU A 44 -9.70 -8.24 -1.04
N THR A 45 -8.78 -7.31 -0.76
CA THR A 45 -7.44 -7.64 -0.25
C THR A 45 -7.50 -8.23 1.16
N TYR A 46 -6.62 -9.17 1.46
CA TYR A 46 -6.55 -9.83 2.77
C TYR A 46 -5.27 -9.45 3.51
N LEU A 47 -5.40 -9.14 4.80
CA LEU A 47 -4.25 -8.92 5.69
C LEU A 47 -4.18 -10.05 6.71
N SER A 48 -3.00 -10.69 6.83
CA SER A 48 -2.82 -11.78 7.78
C SER A 48 -2.89 -11.28 9.23
N GLY A 49 -3.57 -12.04 10.08
CA GLY A 49 -3.68 -11.82 11.53
C GLY A 49 -5.12 -11.53 11.96
N GLY A 50 -5.36 -11.49 13.27
CA GLY A 50 -6.70 -11.25 13.82
C GLY A 50 -7.19 -9.82 13.65
N LEU A 51 -8.50 -9.64 13.63
CA LEU A 51 -9.16 -8.33 13.46
C LEU A 51 -8.67 -7.28 14.46
N VAL A 52 -8.54 -7.65 15.74
CA VAL A 52 -8.10 -6.74 16.81
C VAL A 52 -6.66 -6.25 16.56
N SER A 53 -5.75 -7.17 16.21
CA SER A 53 -4.35 -6.85 15.96
C SER A 53 -4.17 -5.95 14.74
N GLN A 54 -4.93 -6.18 13.66
CA GLN A 54 -4.88 -5.29 12.50
C GLN A 54 -5.48 -3.93 12.82
N LYS A 55 -6.64 -3.89 13.51
CA LYS A 55 -7.29 -2.64 13.90
C LYS A 55 -6.38 -1.77 14.77
N MET A 56 -5.66 -2.35 15.73
CA MET A 56 -4.70 -1.62 16.56
C MET A 56 -3.60 -0.97 15.73
N LYS A 57 -3.02 -1.65 14.73
CA LYS A 57 -1.98 -1.06 13.87
C LYS A 57 -2.47 0.19 13.14
N TYR A 58 -3.67 0.13 12.56
CA TYR A 58 -4.24 1.27 11.83
C TYR A 58 -4.57 2.44 12.74
N ILE A 59 -5.16 2.18 13.92
CA ILE A 59 -5.46 3.23 14.91
C ILE A 59 -4.16 3.90 15.41
N THR A 60 -3.11 3.11 15.68
CA THR A 60 -1.83 3.66 16.13
C THR A 60 -1.18 4.52 15.05
N ALA A 61 -1.25 4.11 13.77
CA ALA A 61 -0.75 4.90 12.65
C ALA A 61 -1.50 6.23 12.52
N GLU A 62 -2.84 6.19 12.56
CA GLU A 62 -3.68 7.39 12.48
C GLU A 62 -3.41 8.37 13.63
N ALA A 63 -3.24 7.88 14.85
CA ALA A 63 -2.92 8.70 16.01
C ALA A 63 -1.57 9.45 15.85
N LEU A 64 -0.57 8.78 15.25
CA LEU A 64 0.73 9.38 14.98
C LEU A 64 0.62 10.45 13.90
N ASP A 65 -0.10 10.19 12.81
CA ASP A 65 -0.30 11.15 11.72
C ASP A 65 -0.99 12.43 12.21
N ASN A 66 -2.02 12.28 13.06
CA ASN A 66 -2.71 13.41 13.67
C ASN A 66 -1.77 14.25 14.56
N TYR A 67 -0.96 13.60 15.38
CA TYR A 67 0.02 14.29 16.23
C TYR A 67 1.08 15.05 15.43
N LEU A 68 1.62 14.42 14.37
CA LEU A 68 2.59 15.07 13.48
C LEU A 68 1.97 16.27 12.75
N THR A 69 0.72 16.14 12.31
CA THR A 69 -0.02 17.24 11.69
C THR A 69 -0.23 18.40 12.67
N ASP A 70 -0.54 18.10 13.94
CA ASP A 70 -0.68 19.13 14.98
C ASP A 70 0.64 19.87 15.24
N ILE A 71 1.77 19.18 15.30
CA ILE A 71 3.09 19.81 15.43
C ILE A 71 3.36 20.75 14.26
N GLN A 72 3.09 20.31 13.03
CA GLN A 72 3.27 21.12 11.83
C GLN A 72 2.42 22.39 11.87
N ARG A 73 1.13 22.27 12.24
CA ARG A 73 0.25 23.45 12.41
C ARG A 73 0.76 24.41 13.48
N HIS A 74 1.29 23.90 14.59
CA HIS A 74 1.87 24.76 15.62
C HIS A 74 3.17 25.46 15.17
N HIS A 75 3.95 24.83 14.29
CA HIS A 75 5.14 25.45 13.70
C HIS A 75 4.79 26.53 12.67
N GLU A 76 3.75 26.30 11.85
CA GLU A 76 3.23 27.31 10.91
C GLU A 76 2.62 28.52 11.62
N TYR A 77 1.92 28.34 12.74
CA TYR A 77 1.33 29.45 13.51
C TYR A 77 2.37 30.31 14.25
N LYS A 78 3.62 29.83 14.36
CA LYS A 78 4.72 30.51 15.05
C LYS A 78 5.67 31.28 14.11
N SER A 79 5.46 31.19 12.79
CA SER A 79 6.14 31.99 11.76
C SER A 79 5.26 33.13 11.29
#